data_AF-A0A4S2EN75-F1
#
_entry.id   AF-A0A4S2EN75-F1
#
_cell.length_a   1.000
_cell.length_b   1.000
_cell.length_c   1.000
_cell.angle_alpha   90.00
_cell.angle_beta   90.00
_cell.angle_gamma   90.00
#
_symmetry.space_group_name_H-M   'P 1'
#
loop_
_entity.id
_entity.type
_entity.pdbx_description
1 polymer ?
#
loop_
_entity_poly.entity_id
_entity_poly.type
_entity_poly.pdbx_seq_one_letter_code
_entity_poly.pdbx_strand_id
1 'polypeptide(L)'
;MDRKQEDADIKSVQENPGYFRDLPPERKTENVCWHAVNADSANVRHVPEEMFSYEIVGMALTNKPDSIHDMPCGVLKCFLPLILEDDRYLREALPKDDIPLEVYEEMVRRNGKTLEYVPEGMRTPEICRTALSKVKHDPAVLLPYVPYPDICLEIMKLLEGKWRCSDLMRSVRWNIIDDRMAEYAVSRDGYAISSVPVHLQTEKMVCQAAADTYNSALQLKSIRYDLKTEKAYLAGMDKNVPESFLNIPPDKRSAEICLQAEKWYPELLKKQPELIPDIVKNSCNVYSLNHKMEQCTGTKFSIGQIKKLYDGKALPVKEIWTPKGVMKDVTVSFDKRLKEFNFSPVRQIKRKGIKL
;
A
#
# COMPACT_ATOMS: atom_id res chain seq x y z
N MET A 1 12.33 20.47 -58.30
CA MET A 1 12.72 19.34 -59.18
C MET A 1 11.73 19.24 -60.34
N ASP A 2 12.17 18.82 -61.52
CA ASP A 2 11.27 18.52 -62.65
C ASP A 2 10.46 17.25 -62.33
N ARG A 3 9.13 17.27 -62.48
CA ARG A 3 8.26 16.10 -62.22
C ARG A 3 8.69 14.87 -62.99
N LYS A 4 9.17 15.05 -64.23
CA LYS A 4 9.65 13.92 -65.05
C LYS A 4 10.87 13.23 -64.43
N GLN A 5 11.72 14.02 -63.77
CA GLN A 5 12.91 13.48 -63.09
C GLN A 5 12.52 12.73 -61.82
N GLU A 6 11.55 13.25 -61.06
CA GLU A 6 10.99 12.58 -59.89
C GLU A 6 10.37 11.23 -60.24
N ASP A 7 9.52 11.19 -61.28
CA ASP A 7 8.88 9.95 -61.75
C ASP A 7 9.92 8.90 -62.20
N ALA A 8 10.99 9.35 -62.88
CA ALA A 8 12.09 8.48 -63.29
C ALA A 8 12.88 7.91 -62.10
N ASP A 9 13.10 8.73 -61.07
CA ASP A 9 13.76 8.30 -59.84
C ASP A 9 12.91 7.32 -59.04
N ILE A 10 11.60 7.57 -58.92
CA ILE A 10 10.63 6.66 -58.31
C ILE A 10 10.66 5.30 -59.01
N LYS A 11 10.60 5.28 -60.34
CA LYS A 11 10.65 4.04 -61.11
C LYS A 11 11.97 3.29 -60.88
N SER A 12 13.09 4.01 -60.84
CA SER A 12 14.41 3.43 -60.64
C SER A 12 14.58 2.82 -59.25
N VAL A 13 14.09 3.48 -58.18
CA VAL A 13 14.13 2.92 -56.82
C VAL A 13 13.21 1.72 -56.64
N GLN A 14 12.08 1.66 -57.36
CA GLN A 14 11.17 0.52 -57.32
C GLN A 14 11.76 -0.71 -58.03
N GLU A 15 12.47 -0.52 -59.15
CA GLU A 15 13.11 -1.60 -59.89
C GLU A 15 14.41 -2.07 -59.21
N ASN A 16 15.16 -1.16 -58.60
CA ASN A 16 16.41 -1.44 -57.88
C ASN A 16 16.52 -0.55 -56.62
N PRO A 17 16.08 -1.02 -55.44
CA PRO A 17 16.09 -0.22 -54.21
C PRO A 17 17.47 0.32 -53.82
N GLY A 18 18.55 -0.36 -54.20
CA GLY A 18 19.92 0.08 -53.95
C GLY A 18 20.32 1.36 -54.68
N TYR A 19 19.61 1.73 -55.75
CA TYR A 19 19.82 2.99 -56.48
C TYR A 19 19.65 4.23 -55.60
N PHE A 20 18.77 4.16 -54.60
CA PHE A 20 18.46 5.29 -53.72
C PHE A 20 19.68 5.80 -52.93
N ARG A 21 20.57 4.89 -52.51
CA ARG A 21 21.79 5.25 -51.77
C ARG A 21 22.64 6.27 -52.52
N ASP A 22 22.79 6.07 -53.83
CA ASP A 22 23.71 6.80 -54.69
C ASP A 22 23.05 8.04 -55.33
N LEU A 23 21.76 8.27 -55.06
CA LEU A 23 21.01 9.43 -55.53
C LEU A 23 21.47 10.71 -54.80
N PRO A 24 21.72 11.82 -55.52
CA PRO A 24 22.15 13.06 -54.86
C PRO A 24 21.01 13.64 -54.01
N PRO A 25 21.31 14.35 -52.89
CA PRO A 25 20.30 14.83 -51.95
C PRO A 25 19.17 15.65 -52.59
N GLU A 26 19.48 16.47 -53.60
CA GLU A 26 18.51 17.33 -54.29
C GLU A 26 17.45 16.54 -55.08
N ARG A 27 17.71 15.25 -55.34
CA ARG A 27 16.79 14.32 -56.01
C ARG A 27 16.04 13.39 -55.06
N LYS A 28 16.39 13.39 -53.78
CA LYS A 28 15.71 12.63 -52.72
C LYS A 28 14.53 13.43 -52.18
N THR A 29 13.54 13.74 -53.03
CA THR A 29 12.29 14.34 -52.54
C THR A 29 11.55 13.39 -51.62
N GLU A 30 10.62 13.90 -50.82
CA GLU A 30 9.80 13.10 -49.91
C GLU A 30 9.14 11.90 -50.63
N ASN A 31 8.56 12.11 -51.82
CA ASN A 31 7.94 11.03 -52.60
C ASN A 31 8.94 9.95 -53.02
N VAL A 32 10.14 10.35 -53.48
CA VAL A 32 11.21 9.40 -53.83
C VAL A 32 11.68 8.63 -52.60
N CYS A 33 11.83 9.32 -51.45
CA CYS A 33 12.19 8.71 -50.17
C CYS A 33 11.13 7.69 -49.72
N TRP A 34 9.85 8.04 -49.81
CA TRP A 34 8.75 7.14 -49.49
C TRP A 34 8.82 5.87 -50.35
N HIS A 35 8.92 5.99 -51.67
CA HIS A 35 9.00 4.82 -52.55
C HIS A 35 10.25 3.98 -52.32
N ALA A 36 11.39 4.61 -52.02
CA ALA A 36 12.63 3.90 -51.71
C ALA A 36 12.54 3.09 -50.40
N VAL A 37 11.97 3.67 -49.35
CA VAL A 37 11.76 3.01 -48.04
C VAL A 37 10.69 1.93 -48.12
N ASN A 38 9.63 2.14 -48.91
CA ASN A 38 8.60 1.13 -49.15
C ASN A 38 9.17 -0.11 -49.85
N ALA A 39 10.07 0.11 -50.82
CA ALA A 39 10.71 -0.97 -51.57
C ALA A 39 11.76 -1.73 -50.74
N ASP A 40 12.53 -1.01 -49.91
CA ASP A 40 13.43 -1.59 -48.91
C ASP A 40 13.56 -0.67 -47.69
N SER A 41 13.07 -1.13 -46.54
CA SER A 41 13.13 -0.39 -45.26
C SER A 41 14.55 0.05 -44.86
N ALA A 42 15.59 -0.65 -45.30
CA ALA A 42 16.98 -0.27 -45.00
C ALA A 42 17.39 1.06 -45.64
N ASN A 43 16.69 1.52 -46.69
CA ASN A 43 16.94 2.81 -47.32
C ASN A 43 16.66 4.00 -46.40
N VAL A 44 15.99 3.81 -45.26
CA VAL A 44 15.69 4.89 -44.31
C VAL A 44 16.96 5.60 -43.81
N ARG A 45 18.09 4.88 -43.70
CA ARG A 45 19.40 5.44 -43.34
C ARG A 45 19.97 6.45 -44.36
N HIS A 46 19.39 6.50 -45.56
CA HIS A 46 19.84 7.35 -46.66
C HIS A 46 18.87 8.51 -46.95
N VAL A 47 17.78 8.63 -46.18
CA VAL A 47 16.79 9.70 -46.28
C VAL A 47 17.38 10.97 -45.64
N PRO A 48 17.38 12.13 -46.35
CA PRO A 48 17.77 13.40 -45.76
C PRO A 48 16.85 13.76 -44.59
N GLU A 49 17.40 14.37 -43.53
CA GLU A 49 16.66 14.63 -42.28
C GLU A 49 15.40 15.47 -42.52
N GLU A 50 15.48 16.44 -43.43
CA GLU A 50 14.41 17.33 -43.84
C GLU A 50 13.29 16.66 -44.65
N MET A 51 13.53 15.44 -45.14
CA MET A 51 12.57 14.67 -45.96
C MET A 51 11.82 13.62 -45.15
N PHE A 52 12.13 13.42 -43.87
CA PHE A 52 11.36 12.52 -43.03
C PHE A 52 9.96 13.06 -42.77
N SER A 53 8.97 12.19 -42.91
CA SER A 53 7.57 12.44 -42.60
C SER A 53 6.97 11.32 -41.76
N TYR A 54 5.75 11.55 -41.25
CA TYR A 54 5.00 10.56 -40.48
C TYR A 54 4.86 9.25 -41.26
N GLU A 55 4.57 9.34 -42.56
CA GLU A 55 4.35 8.23 -43.48
C GLU A 55 5.64 7.44 -43.70
N ILE A 56 6.77 8.11 -43.90
CA ILE A 56 8.07 7.45 -44.11
C ILE A 56 8.51 6.71 -42.84
N VAL A 57 8.43 7.36 -41.68
CA VAL A 57 8.81 6.74 -40.40
C VAL A 57 7.87 5.58 -40.08
N GLY A 58 6.56 5.80 -40.19
CA GLY A 58 5.55 4.78 -39.92
C GLY A 58 5.75 3.54 -40.77
N MET A 59 5.86 3.71 -42.09
CA MET A 59 6.07 2.60 -43.02
C MET A 59 7.39 1.87 -42.79
N ALA A 60 8.49 2.59 -42.55
CA ALA A 60 9.78 1.98 -42.25
C ALA A 60 9.69 1.05 -41.03
N LEU A 61 9.07 1.54 -39.95
CA LEU A 61 8.94 0.80 -38.69
C LEU A 61 7.90 -0.33 -38.77
N THR A 62 6.82 -0.16 -39.52
CA THR A 62 5.84 -1.23 -39.77
C THR A 62 6.46 -2.39 -40.54
N ASN A 63 7.30 -2.09 -41.55
CA ASN A 63 7.96 -3.12 -42.35
C ASN A 63 9.11 -3.78 -41.60
N LYS A 64 9.90 -3.00 -40.85
CA LYS A 64 11.06 -3.47 -40.10
C LYS A 64 11.29 -2.60 -38.84
N PRO A 65 10.77 -3.02 -37.67
CA PRO A 65 10.92 -2.29 -36.41
C PRO A 65 12.39 -1.97 -36.05
N ASP A 66 13.31 -2.88 -36.37
CA ASP A 66 14.75 -2.72 -36.13
C ASP A 66 15.38 -1.54 -36.89
N SER A 67 14.72 -1.03 -37.94
CA SER A 67 15.19 0.14 -38.68
C SER A 67 15.12 1.44 -37.86
N ILE A 68 14.58 1.41 -36.64
CA ILE A 68 14.58 2.55 -35.71
C ILE A 68 16.00 3.09 -35.44
N HIS A 69 17.01 2.23 -35.41
CA HIS A 69 18.42 2.60 -35.25
C HIS A 69 18.98 3.47 -36.36
N ASP A 70 18.42 3.34 -37.55
CA ASP A 70 18.88 4.03 -38.75
C ASP A 70 18.29 5.46 -38.84
N MET A 71 17.44 5.86 -37.88
CA MET A 71 16.72 7.14 -37.89
C MET A 71 17.34 8.16 -36.91
N PRO A 72 17.45 9.45 -37.30
CA PRO A 72 17.91 10.49 -36.39
C PRO A 72 17.01 10.64 -35.15
N CYS A 73 17.60 10.89 -33.98
CA CYS A 73 16.84 11.08 -32.74
C CYS A 73 15.80 12.22 -32.86
N GLY A 74 16.15 13.33 -33.52
CA GLY A 74 15.23 14.45 -33.76
C GLY A 74 13.97 14.04 -34.52
N VAL A 75 14.13 13.21 -35.56
CA VAL A 75 13.03 12.62 -36.34
C VAL A 75 12.16 11.73 -35.47
N LEU A 76 12.76 10.84 -34.68
CA LEU A 76 12.03 9.94 -33.79
C LEU A 76 11.22 10.71 -32.74
N LYS A 77 11.79 11.76 -32.13
CA LYS A 77 11.07 12.64 -31.19
C LYS A 77 9.85 13.31 -31.83
N CYS A 78 9.95 13.69 -33.10
CA CYS A 78 8.85 14.33 -33.81
C CYS A 78 7.70 13.36 -34.11
N PHE A 79 8.02 12.21 -34.70
CA PHE A 79 7.02 11.33 -35.33
C PHE A 79 6.66 10.10 -34.51
N LEU A 80 7.62 9.46 -33.81
CA LEU A 80 7.37 8.20 -33.10
C LEU A 80 6.22 8.29 -32.08
N PRO A 81 6.09 9.36 -31.25
CA PRO A 81 4.97 9.46 -30.32
C PRO A 81 3.59 9.45 -31.03
N LEU A 82 3.49 10.09 -32.20
CA LEU A 82 2.24 10.14 -32.98
C LEU A 82 1.92 8.77 -33.58
N ILE A 83 2.92 8.16 -34.21
CA ILE A 83 2.78 6.84 -34.84
C ILE A 83 2.36 5.79 -33.80
N LEU A 84 2.98 5.81 -32.63
CA LEU A 84 2.61 4.89 -31.56
C LEU A 84 1.23 5.18 -31.02
N GLU A 85 0.72 6.42 -31.00
CA GLU A 85 -0.67 6.67 -30.62
C GLU A 85 -1.67 5.97 -31.57
N ASP A 86 -1.37 5.92 -32.86
CA ASP A 86 -2.24 5.33 -33.89
C ASP A 86 -2.08 3.81 -34.04
N ASP A 87 -0.86 3.28 -33.91
CA ASP A 87 -0.55 1.87 -34.12
C ASP A 87 -0.21 1.15 -32.80
N ARG A 88 -1.11 0.27 -32.35
CA ARG A 88 -0.89 -0.57 -31.16
C ARG A 88 0.06 -1.73 -31.41
N TYR A 89 0.10 -2.29 -32.61
CA TYR A 89 0.96 -3.44 -32.92
C TYR A 89 2.42 -3.00 -32.95
N LEU A 90 2.69 -1.83 -33.53
CA LEU A 90 4.04 -1.31 -33.58
C LEU A 90 4.62 -1.03 -32.18
N ARG A 91 3.78 -0.62 -31.21
CA ARG A 91 4.20 -0.45 -29.81
C ARG A 91 4.76 -1.73 -29.19
N GLU A 92 4.23 -2.88 -29.55
CA GLU A 92 4.67 -4.17 -29.02
C GLU A 92 5.89 -4.71 -29.78
N ALA A 93 5.99 -4.38 -31.08
CA ALA A 93 7.04 -4.88 -31.97
C ALA A 93 8.37 -4.11 -31.86
N LEU A 94 8.35 -2.85 -31.43
CA LEU A 94 9.57 -2.03 -31.35
C LEU A 94 10.57 -2.57 -30.31
N PRO A 95 11.87 -2.61 -30.66
CA PRO A 95 12.90 -2.98 -29.72
C PRO A 95 13.12 -1.84 -28.71
N LYS A 96 12.65 -2.05 -27.48
CA LYS A 96 12.57 -0.99 -26.45
C LYS A 96 13.94 -0.44 -26.05
N ASP A 97 14.97 -1.28 -26.06
CA ASP A 97 16.32 -0.87 -25.66
C ASP A 97 17.00 0.03 -26.70
N ASP A 98 16.42 0.11 -27.90
CA ASP A 98 16.97 0.83 -29.05
C ASP A 98 16.36 2.23 -29.21
N ILE A 99 15.30 2.54 -28.46
CA ILE A 99 14.69 3.86 -28.43
C ILE A 99 15.56 4.79 -27.56
N PRO A 100 16.06 5.92 -28.11
CA PRO A 100 16.82 6.87 -27.31
C PRO A 100 16.00 7.44 -26.14
N LEU A 101 16.65 7.68 -25.00
CA LEU A 101 16.01 8.23 -23.80
C LEU A 101 15.20 9.51 -24.09
N GLU A 102 15.74 10.39 -24.93
CA GLU A 102 15.11 11.67 -25.31
C GLU A 102 13.76 11.48 -26.02
N VAL A 103 13.57 10.34 -26.70
CA VAL A 103 12.30 9.99 -27.34
C VAL A 103 11.29 9.55 -26.28
N TYR A 104 11.71 8.76 -25.30
CA TYR A 104 10.86 8.40 -24.15
C TYR A 104 10.45 9.63 -23.34
N GLU A 105 11.38 10.56 -23.09
CA GLU A 105 11.09 11.84 -22.43
C GLU A 105 10.01 12.61 -23.19
N GLU A 106 10.13 12.68 -24.52
CA GLU A 106 9.16 13.35 -25.39
C GLU A 106 7.78 12.66 -25.38
N MET A 107 7.74 11.34 -25.41
CA MET A 107 6.50 10.56 -25.27
C MET A 107 5.79 10.88 -23.95
N VAL A 108 6.54 10.86 -22.84
CA VAL A 108 6.03 11.15 -21.49
C VAL A 108 5.57 12.61 -21.37
N ARG A 109 6.30 13.55 -21.99
CA ARG A 109 5.94 14.98 -22.02
C ARG A 109 4.59 15.22 -22.71
N ARG A 110 4.25 14.44 -23.74
CA ARG A 110 2.97 14.53 -24.46
C ARG A 110 1.83 13.86 -23.69
N ASN A 111 2.07 12.68 -23.13
CA ASN A 111 1.09 11.92 -22.38
C ASN A 111 1.74 11.14 -21.24
N GLY A 112 1.48 11.55 -20.00
CA GLY A 112 2.12 10.94 -18.83
C GLY A 112 1.85 9.45 -18.65
N LYS A 113 0.75 8.92 -19.21
CA LYS A 113 0.47 7.47 -19.17
C LYS A 113 1.53 6.64 -19.91
N THR A 114 2.25 7.23 -20.85
CA THR A 114 3.29 6.53 -21.63
C THR A 114 4.49 6.07 -20.80
N LEU A 115 4.57 6.44 -19.52
CA LEU A 115 5.54 5.88 -18.56
C LEU A 115 5.52 4.33 -18.55
N GLU A 116 4.37 3.71 -18.85
CA GLU A 116 4.24 2.25 -18.95
C GLU A 116 5.19 1.61 -20.00
N TYR A 117 5.55 2.37 -21.05
CA TYR A 117 6.42 1.91 -22.14
C TYR A 117 7.90 2.18 -21.89
N VAL A 118 8.22 3.11 -20.98
CA VAL A 118 9.61 3.45 -20.65
C VAL A 118 10.23 2.24 -19.94
N PRO A 119 11.38 1.70 -20.41
CA PRO A 119 12.10 0.63 -19.74
C PRO A 119 12.41 0.99 -18.30
N GLU A 120 12.31 0.03 -17.37
CA GLU A 120 12.46 0.31 -15.94
C GLU A 120 13.80 0.98 -15.61
N GLY A 121 14.90 0.53 -16.21
CA GLY A 121 16.23 1.12 -16.01
C GLY A 121 16.38 2.56 -16.52
N MET A 122 15.44 3.05 -17.34
CA MET A 122 15.42 4.41 -17.87
C MET A 122 14.43 5.32 -17.14
N ARG A 123 13.64 4.81 -16.20
CA ARG A 123 12.68 5.62 -15.44
C ARG A 123 13.41 6.43 -14.38
N THR A 124 13.88 7.61 -14.74
CA THR A 124 14.45 8.57 -13.78
C THR A 124 13.36 9.23 -12.94
N PRO A 125 13.69 9.80 -11.75
CA PRO A 125 12.72 10.57 -10.97
C PRO A 125 12.11 11.72 -11.78
N GLU A 126 12.88 12.36 -12.66
CA GLU A 126 12.45 13.46 -13.52
C GLU A 126 11.41 13.02 -14.55
N ILE A 127 11.60 11.85 -15.17
CA ILE A 127 10.62 11.26 -16.09
C ILE A 127 9.35 10.89 -15.35
N CYS A 128 9.45 10.27 -14.17
CA CYS A 128 8.29 9.93 -13.35
C CYS A 128 7.49 11.17 -12.90
N ARG A 129 8.17 12.26 -12.50
CA ARG A 129 7.49 13.52 -12.16
C ARG A 129 6.87 14.21 -13.36
N THR A 130 7.54 14.14 -14.52
CA THR A 130 6.96 14.63 -15.78
C THR A 130 5.70 13.84 -16.11
N ALA A 131 5.73 12.51 -15.99
CA ALA A 131 4.55 11.65 -16.17
C ALA A 131 3.40 12.06 -15.24
N LEU A 132 3.69 12.29 -13.95
CA LEU A 132 2.70 12.77 -12.99
C LEU A 132 2.12 14.14 -13.37
N SER A 133 2.93 15.07 -13.86
CA SER A 133 2.46 16.39 -14.29
C SER A 133 1.65 16.38 -15.60
N LYS A 134 1.80 15.34 -16.42
CA LYS A 134 1.20 15.22 -17.77
C LYS A 134 0.11 14.16 -17.86
N VAL A 135 -0.15 13.40 -16.80
CA VAL A 135 -1.26 12.45 -16.77
C VAL A 135 -2.58 13.21 -16.75
N LYS A 136 -3.41 13.01 -17.78
CA LYS A 136 -4.72 13.67 -17.89
C LYS A 136 -5.82 12.95 -17.10
N HIS A 137 -5.63 11.66 -16.86
CA HIS A 137 -6.57 10.79 -16.15
C HIS A 137 -6.12 10.59 -14.70
N ASP A 138 -6.76 9.65 -14.02
CA ASP A 138 -6.45 9.27 -12.64
C ASP A 138 -4.94 8.94 -12.47
N PRO A 139 -4.19 9.69 -11.64
CA PRO A 139 -2.78 9.42 -11.36
C PRO A 139 -2.47 8.01 -10.84
N ALA A 140 -3.47 7.27 -10.32
CA ALA A 140 -3.29 5.90 -9.85
C ALA A 140 -2.71 4.97 -10.92
N VAL A 141 -2.95 5.25 -12.21
CA VAL A 141 -2.43 4.47 -13.34
C VAL A 141 -0.90 4.44 -13.41
N LEU A 142 -0.22 5.37 -12.73
CA LEU A 142 1.24 5.46 -12.72
C LEU A 142 1.88 4.56 -11.64
N LEU A 143 1.15 4.21 -10.58
CA LEU A 143 1.68 3.46 -9.43
C LEU A 143 2.40 2.14 -9.78
N PRO A 144 1.93 1.34 -10.76
CA PRO A 144 2.64 0.11 -11.15
C PRO A 144 4.01 0.36 -11.78
N TYR A 145 4.23 1.56 -12.32
CA TYR A 145 5.38 1.88 -13.17
C TYR A 145 6.44 2.74 -12.48
N VAL A 146 6.08 3.49 -11.44
CA VAL A 146 6.99 4.37 -10.70
C VAL A 146 7.89 3.53 -9.76
N PRO A 147 9.24 3.56 -9.91
CA PRO A 147 10.16 2.82 -9.06
C PRO A 147 10.65 3.63 -7.84
N TYR A 148 9.96 4.71 -7.47
CA TYR A 148 10.38 5.65 -6.43
C TYR A 148 9.33 5.79 -5.33
N PRO A 149 9.63 5.39 -4.09
CA PRO A 149 8.66 5.41 -2.99
C PRO A 149 8.11 6.82 -2.68
N ASP A 150 8.93 7.86 -2.80
CA ASP A 150 8.54 9.25 -2.55
C ASP A 150 7.51 9.74 -3.57
N ILE A 151 7.70 9.40 -4.85
CA ILE A 151 6.77 9.74 -5.93
C ILE A 151 5.48 8.90 -5.81
N CYS A 152 5.57 7.61 -5.48
CA CYS A 152 4.39 6.78 -5.19
C CYS A 152 3.57 7.38 -4.04
N LEU A 153 4.23 7.80 -2.96
CA LEU A 153 3.58 8.44 -1.81
C LEU A 153 2.97 9.81 -2.18
N GLU A 154 3.61 10.59 -3.06
CA GLU A 154 3.04 11.83 -3.59
C GLU A 154 1.75 11.55 -4.36
N ILE A 155 1.74 10.56 -5.26
CA ILE A 155 0.55 10.11 -5.98
C ILE A 155 -0.55 9.70 -5.00
N MET A 156 -0.22 8.90 -3.99
CA MET A 156 -1.20 8.46 -2.99
C MET A 156 -1.84 9.64 -2.24
N LYS A 157 -1.07 10.67 -1.88
CA LYS A 157 -1.59 11.88 -1.23
C LYS A 157 -2.49 12.71 -2.14
N LEU A 158 -2.16 12.81 -3.43
CA LEU A 158 -3.02 13.50 -4.41
C LEU A 158 -4.39 12.81 -4.58
N LEU A 159 -4.47 11.52 -4.26
CA LEU A 159 -5.67 10.70 -4.36
C LEU A 159 -6.42 10.54 -3.03
N GLU A 160 -5.99 11.24 -1.97
CA GLU A 160 -6.64 11.20 -0.67
C GLU A 160 -8.12 11.61 -0.79
N GLY A 161 -9.00 10.80 -0.18
CA GLY A 161 -10.46 10.97 -0.26
C GLY A 161 -11.12 10.47 -1.54
N LYS A 162 -10.37 10.15 -2.60
CA LYS A 162 -10.89 9.53 -3.83
C LYS A 162 -10.70 8.02 -3.83
N TRP A 163 -9.56 7.57 -3.32
CA TRP A 163 -9.19 6.16 -3.26
C TRP A 163 -8.87 5.74 -1.83
N ARG A 164 -9.15 4.47 -1.55
CA ARG A 164 -8.66 3.83 -0.34
C ARG A 164 -7.17 3.56 -0.47
N CYS A 165 -6.41 3.83 0.60
CA CYS A 165 -4.98 3.54 0.59
C CYS A 165 -4.70 2.05 0.40
N SER A 166 -5.56 1.14 0.90
CA SER A 166 -5.40 -0.29 0.64
C SER A 166 -5.46 -0.67 -0.85
N ASP A 167 -6.28 0.02 -1.65
CA ASP A 167 -6.39 -0.21 -3.09
C ASP A 167 -5.18 0.36 -3.84
N LEU A 168 -4.73 1.57 -3.48
CA LEU A 168 -3.53 2.18 -4.08
C LEU A 168 -2.28 1.34 -3.79
N MET A 169 -2.13 0.87 -2.54
CA MET A 169 -0.99 0.04 -2.14
C MET A 169 -0.91 -1.28 -2.92
N ARG A 170 -2.03 -1.84 -3.40
CA ARG A 170 -2.03 -3.05 -4.25
C ARG A 170 -1.46 -2.78 -5.64
N SER A 171 -1.52 -1.54 -6.12
CA SER A 171 -0.97 -1.13 -7.41
C SER A 171 0.52 -0.81 -7.33
N VAL A 172 1.07 -0.62 -6.13
CA VAL A 172 2.51 -0.39 -5.95
C VAL A 172 3.23 -1.72 -5.88
N ARG A 173 4.35 -1.84 -6.60
CA ARG A 173 5.20 -3.04 -6.53
C ARG A 173 5.76 -3.18 -5.11
N TRP A 174 5.72 -4.39 -4.57
CA TRP A 174 6.02 -4.65 -3.16
C TRP A 174 7.43 -4.22 -2.74
N ASN A 175 8.41 -4.26 -3.65
CA ASN A 175 9.79 -3.87 -3.41
C ASN A 175 10.01 -2.35 -3.39
N ILE A 176 9.01 -1.57 -3.79
CA ILE A 176 9.00 -0.09 -3.74
C ILE A 176 8.37 0.41 -2.43
N ILE A 177 7.68 -0.46 -1.69
CA ILE A 177 7.06 -0.06 -0.43
C ILE A 177 8.15 0.14 0.63
N ASP A 178 8.23 1.37 1.17
CA ASP A 178 9.10 1.74 2.28
C ASP A 178 8.30 1.99 3.57
N ASP A 179 9.01 2.20 4.68
CA ASP A 179 8.39 2.45 5.99
C ASP A 179 7.44 3.66 5.97
N ARG A 180 7.85 4.75 5.30
CA ARG A 180 7.09 6.01 5.27
C ARG A 180 5.76 5.83 4.55
N MET A 181 5.77 5.14 3.42
CA MET A 181 4.56 4.86 2.65
C MET A 181 3.66 3.87 3.38
N ALA A 182 4.22 2.82 4.00
CA ALA A 182 3.47 1.88 4.81
C ALA A 182 2.79 2.57 6.02
N GLU A 183 3.52 3.41 6.75
CA GLU A 183 2.97 4.16 7.89
C GLU A 183 1.87 5.12 7.45
N TYR A 184 2.08 5.87 6.37
CA TYR A 184 1.06 6.76 5.82
C TYR A 184 -0.20 5.96 5.43
N ALA A 185 -0.06 4.88 4.67
CA ALA A 185 -1.18 4.09 4.18
C ALA A 185 -2.03 3.52 5.33
N VAL A 186 -1.39 2.90 6.33
CA VAL A 186 -2.08 2.32 7.49
C VAL A 186 -2.74 3.40 8.36
N SER A 187 -2.16 4.61 8.43
CA SER A 187 -2.77 5.73 9.17
C SER A 187 -4.07 6.26 8.54
N ARG A 188 -4.31 5.97 7.25
CA ARG A 188 -5.48 6.43 6.50
C ARG A 188 -6.51 5.33 6.23
N ASP A 189 -6.06 4.08 6.17
CA ASP A 189 -6.89 2.91 5.92
C ASP A 189 -6.24 1.70 6.58
N GLY A 190 -6.81 1.21 7.68
CA GLY A 190 -6.28 0.09 8.45
C GLY A 190 -6.17 -1.20 7.63
N TYR A 191 -6.96 -1.35 6.56
CA TYR A 191 -6.82 -2.49 5.65
C TYR A 191 -5.55 -2.44 4.79
N ALA A 192 -4.87 -1.28 4.71
CA ALA A 192 -3.61 -1.17 3.98
C ALA A 192 -2.50 -2.03 4.57
N ILE A 193 -2.60 -2.42 5.86
CA ILE A 193 -1.66 -3.35 6.50
C ILE A 193 -1.52 -4.66 5.72
N SER A 194 -2.56 -5.06 5.00
CA SER A 194 -2.57 -6.28 4.21
C SER A 194 -1.66 -6.25 2.99
N SER A 195 -1.32 -5.04 2.51
CA SER A 195 -0.42 -4.78 1.39
C SER A 195 1.00 -4.40 1.86
N VAL A 196 1.21 -4.20 3.16
CA VAL A 196 2.54 -3.89 3.72
C VAL A 196 3.41 -5.15 3.72
N PRO A 197 4.60 -5.13 3.10
CA PRO A 197 5.54 -6.25 3.14
C PRO A 197 5.83 -6.71 4.57
N VAL A 198 5.92 -8.03 4.77
CA VAL A 198 6.05 -8.68 6.08
C VAL A 198 7.18 -8.08 6.92
N HIS A 199 8.32 -7.76 6.31
CA HIS A 199 9.49 -7.21 7.01
C HIS A 199 9.30 -5.75 7.48
N LEU A 200 8.35 -5.01 6.91
CA LEU A 200 8.02 -3.62 7.28
C LEU A 200 6.85 -3.53 8.27
N GLN A 201 6.11 -4.62 8.49
CA GLN A 201 5.02 -4.60 9.47
C GLN A 201 5.57 -4.42 10.89
N THR A 202 4.96 -3.50 11.63
CA THR A 202 5.31 -3.20 13.03
C THR A 202 4.10 -3.35 13.95
N GLU A 203 4.33 -3.58 15.25
CA GLU A 203 3.24 -3.65 16.24
C GLU A 203 2.40 -2.36 16.24
N LYS A 204 3.04 -1.20 16.05
CA LYS A 204 2.36 0.10 15.96
C LYS A 204 1.36 0.12 14.80
N MET A 205 1.77 -0.32 13.61
CA MET A 205 0.87 -0.38 12.45
C MET A 205 -0.26 -1.39 12.68
N VAL A 206 0.01 -2.56 13.25
CA VAL A 206 -1.03 -3.56 13.53
C VAL A 206 -2.04 -3.06 14.57
N CYS A 207 -1.59 -2.36 15.62
CA CYS A 207 -2.49 -1.70 16.57
C CYS A 207 -3.36 -0.64 15.88
N GLN A 208 -2.78 0.18 15.00
CA GLN A 208 -3.51 1.20 14.27
C GLN A 208 -4.56 0.58 13.32
N ALA A 209 -4.17 -0.47 12.60
CA ALA A 209 -5.08 -1.22 11.74
C ALA A 209 -6.20 -1.90 12.53
N ALA A 210 -5.90 -2.45 13.71
CA ALA A 210 -6.91 -3.01 14.61
C ALA A 210 -7.93 -1.96 15.02
N ALA A 211 -7.46 -0.78 15.47
CA ALA A 211 -8.28 0.34 15.92
C ALA A 211 -9.20 0.86 14.80
N ASP A 212 -8.67 1.03 13.60
CA ASP A 212 -9.43 1.54 12.45
C ASP A 212 -10.48 0.54 11.93
N THR A 213 -10.22 -0.76 12.06
CA THR A 213 -11.02 -1.82 11.44
C THR A 213 -11.81 -2.68 12.42
N TYR A 214 -11.86 -2.29 13.71
CA TYR A 214 -12.51 -3.07 14.76
C TYR A 214 -12.03 -4.54 14.79
N ASN A 215 -10.71 -4.74 14.80
CA ASN A 215 -10.03 -6.05 14.71
C ASN A 215 -10.27 -6.85 13.41
N SER A 216 -11.08 -6.39 12.45
CA SER A 216 -11.35 -7.18 11.23
C SER A 216 -10.09 -7.37 10.38
N ALA A 217 -9.20 -6.38 10.29
CA ALA A 217 -7.93 -6.52 9.58
C ALA A 217 -7.07 -7.66 10.17
N LEU A 218 -7.14 -7.91 11.49
CA LEU A 218 -6.31 -8.91 12.17
C LEU A 218 -6.66 -10.35 11.79
N GLN A 219 -7.77 -10.58 11.10
CA GLN A 219 -8.13 -11.88 10.53
C GLN A 219 -7.35 -12.21 9.25
N LEU A 220 -6.74 -11.20 8.60
CA LEU A 220 -6.01 -11.38 7.35
C LEU A 220 -4.73 -12.20 7.58
N LYS A 221 -4.46 -13.12 6.63
CA LYS A 221 -3.29 -14.02 6.66
C LYS A 221 -1.98 -13.30 6.35
N SER A 222 -2.04 -12.15 5.68
CA SER A 222 -0.85 -11.34 5.35
C SER A 222 -0.26 -10.63 6.57
N ILE A 223 -1.00 -10.51 7.68
CA ILE A 223 -0.49 -9.91 8.90
C ILE A 223 0.34 -10.93 9.68
N ARG A 224 1.56 -10.52 10.03
CA ARG A 224 2.48 -11.27 10.89
C ARG A 224 1.82 -11.76 12.16
N TYR A 225 1.93 -13.07 12.39
CA TYR A 225 1.31 -13.72 13.54
C TYR A 225 1.87 -13.22 14.88
N ASP A 226 3.17 -12.96 14.95
CA ASP A 226 3.85 -12.46 16.15
C ASP A 226 3.42 -11.04 16.55
N LEU A 227 2.88 -10.27 15.60
CA LEU A 227 2.36 -8.92 15.85
C LEU A 227 0.88 -8.89 16.27
N LYS A 228 0.17 -10.03 16.21
CA LYS A 228 -1.21 -10.16 16.69
C LYS A 228 -1.24 -10.34 18.20
N THR A 229 -0.74 -9.33 18.91
CA THR A 229 -0.59 -9.32 20.37
C THR A 229 -1.90 -8.97 21.07
N GLU A 230 -1.99 -9.26 22.37
CA GLU A 230 -3.13 -8.81 23.21
C GLU A 230 -3.34 -7.29 23.11
N LYS A 231 -2.24 -6.53 23.05
CA LYS A 231 -2.26 -5.08 22.87
C LYS A 231 -2.91 -4.67 21.55
N ALA A 232 -2.59 -5.35 20.45
CA ALA A 232 -3.22 -5.08 19.15
C ALA A 232 -4.73 -5.38 19.18
N TYR A 233 -5.13 -6.51 19.76
CA TYR A 233 -6.55 -6.86 19.87
C TYR A 233 -7.34 -5.88 20.75
N LEU A 234 -6.76 -5.46 21.89
CA LEU A 234 -7.36 -4.45 22.75
C LEU A 234 -7.48 -3.09 22.04
N ALA A 235 -6.49 -2.71 21.21
CA ALA A 235 -6.54 -1.48 20.43
C ALA A 235 -7.70 -1.46 19.43
N GLY A 236 -8.09 -2.62 18.90
CA GLY A 236 -9.24 -2.76 18.00
C GLY A 236 -10.59 -2.92 18.67
N MET A 237 -10.67 -3.07 20.00
CA MET A 237 -11.97 -3.15 20.69
C MET A 237 -12.62 -1.77 20.82
N ASP A 238 -13.92 -1.68 20.52
CA ASP A 238 -14.70 -0.45 20.67
C ASP A 238 -16.02 -0.70 21.40
N LYS A 239 -16.30 0.08 22.46
CA LYS A 239 -17.47 -0.08 23.34
C LYS A 239 -18.82 -0.05 22.61
N ASN A 240 -18.91 0.58 21.44
CA ASN A 240 -20.13 0.72 20.66
C ASN A 240 -20.23 -0.30 19.51
N VAL A 241 -19.18 -1.08 19.27
CA VAL A 241 -19.08 -2.06 18.18
C VAL A 241 -18.77 -3.44 18.75
N PRO A 242 -19.77 -4.23 19.19
CA PRO A 242 -19.55 -5.57 19.74
C PRO A 242 -18.82 -6.53 18.79
N GLU A 243 -18.95 -6.33 17.48
CA GLU A 243 -18.23 -7.06 16.43
C GLU A 243 -16.72 -6.97 16.60
N SER A 244 -16.22 -5.88 17.21
CA SER A 244 -14.79 -5.71 17.51
C SER A 244 -14.23 -6.82 18.40
N PHE A 245 -15.04 -7.35 19.33
CA PHE A 245 -14.71 -8.51 20.15
C PHE A 245 -14.92 -9.83 19.39
N LEU A 246 -15.99 -9.93 18.59
CA LEU A 246 -16.30 -11.14 17.82
C LEU A 246 -15.22 -11.43 16.77
N ASN A 247 -14.59 -10.39 16.22
CA ASN A 247 -13.46 -10.48 15.30
C ASN A 247 -12.16 -11.01 15.95
N ILE A 248 -12.12 -11.12 17.28
CA ILE A 248 -10.99 -11.71 18.00
C ILE A 248 -11.16 -13.25 18.00
N PRO A 249 -10.20 -14.01 17.43
CA PRO A 249 -10.24 -15.47 17.45
C PRO A 249 -10.34 -16.03 18.87
N PRO A 250 -11.08 -17.12 19.13
CA PRO A 250 -11.25 -17.68 20.47
C PRO A 250 -9.94 -17.97 21.21
N ASP A 251 -8.91 -18.46 20.52
CA ASP A 251 -7.58 -18.75 21.08
C ASP A 251 -6.79 -17.48 21.46
N LYS A 252 -7.23 -16.31 20.99
CA LYS A 252 -6.63 -15.00 21.25
C LYS A 252 -7.40 -14.16 22.27
N ARG A 253 -8.57 -14.63 22.72
CA ARG A 253 -9.37 -13.97 23.77
C ARG A 253 -8.72 -14.22 25.13
N SER A 254 -7.80 -13.32 25.49
CA SER A 254 -7.15 -13.33 26.80
C SER A 254 -8.12 -13.00 27.93
N ALA A 255 -7.71 -13.24 29.17
CA ALA A 255 -8.51 -12.88 30.34
C ALA A 255 -8.79 -11.37 30.44
N GLU A 256 -7.87 -10.52 29.97
CA GLU A 256 -8.08 -9.07 29.95
C GLU A 256 -9.08 -8.65 28.87
N ILE A 257 -8.96 -9.20 27.66
CA ILE A 257 -9.91 -8.98 26.56
C ILE A 257 -11.32 -9.42 26.99
N CYS A 258 -11.44 -10.62 27.57
CA CYS A 258 -12.71 -11.14 28.07
C CYS A 258 -13.32 -10.26 29.17
N LEU A 259 -12.50 -9.77 30.10
CA LEU A 259 -12.97 -8.87 31.16
C LEU A 259 -13.41 -7.52 30.60
N GLN A 260 -12.73 -7.01 29.56
CA GLN A 260 -13.12 -5.81 28.85
C GLN A 260 -14.45 -6.00 28.12
N ALA A 261 -14.61 -7.13 27.42
CA ALA A 261 -15.83 -7.48 26.71
C ALA A 261 -17.03 -7.62 27.66
N GLU A 262 -16.84 -8.18 28.86
CA GLU A 262 -17.92 -8.30 29.85
C GLU A 262 -18.42 -6.94 30.36
N LYS A 263 -17.52 -5.97 30.45
CA LYS A 263 -17.87 -4.62 30.90
C LYS A 263 -18.55 -3.80 29.80
N TRP A 264 -18.17 -4.00 28.55
CA TRP A 264 -18.72 -3.23 27.41
C TRP A 264 -19.96 -3.89 26.79
N TYR A 265 -20.03 -5.21 26.75
CA TYR A 265 -21.09 -5.96 26.07
C TYR A 265 -21.75 -7.00 26.99
N PRO A 266 -22.26 -6.61 28.19
CA PRO A 266 -22.83 -7.56 29.15
C PRO A 266 -24.01 -8.36 28.56
N GLU A 267 -24.85 -7.72 27.74
CA GLU A 267 -25.99 -8.40 27.09
C GLU A 267 -25.55 -9.42 26.03
N LEU A 268 -24.45 -9.17 25.33
CA LEU A 268 -23.88 -10.13 24.37
C LEU A 268 -23.42 -11.39 25.11
N LEU A 269 -22.62 -11.22 26.17
CA LEU A 269 -22.08 -12.36 26.92
C LEU A 269 -23.15 -13.09 27.73
N LYS A 270 -24.23 -12.41 28.14
CA LYS A 270 -25.39 -13.07 28.76
C LYS A 270 -26.09 -14.00 27.79
N LYS A 271 -26.20 -13.61 26.52
CA LYS A 271 -26.82 -14.43 25.46
C LYS A 271 -25.89 -15.53 24.93
N GLN A 272 -24.59 -15.24 24.87
CA GLN A 272 -23.57 -16.12 24.30
C GLN A 272 -22.38 -16.29 25.27
N PRO A 273 -22.58 -16.98 26.40
CA PRO A 273 -21.53 -17.16 27.41
C PRO A 273 -20.34 -17.99 26.89
N GLU A 274 -20.51 -18.80 25.85
CA GLU A 274 -19.49 -19.59 25.17
C GLU A 274 -18.42 -18.72 24.47
N LEU A 275 -18.68 -17.43 24.24
CA LEU A 275 -17.69 -16.52 23.68
C LEU A 275 -16.48 -16.30 24.59
N ILE A 276 -16.63 -16.56 25.89
CA ILE A 276 -15.52 -16.54 26.84
C ILE A 276 -14.91 -17.95 26.92
N PRO A 277 -13.63 -18.14 26.54
CA PRO A 277 -13.01 -19.46 26.54
C PRO A 277 -13.00 -20.11 27.93
N ASP A 278 -13.14 -21.44 27.98
CA ASP A 278 -13.16 -22.19 29.25
C ASP A 278 -11.88 -22.00 30.06
N ILE A 279 -10.72 -21.88 29.39
CA ILE A 279 -9.46 -21.59 30.05
C ILE A 279 -9.48 -20.23 30.77
N VAL A 280 -10.20 -19.24 30.24
CA VAL A 280 -10.38 -17.93 30.89
C VAL A 280 -11.31 -18.03 32.08
N LYS A 281 -12.42 -18.77 31.97
CA LYS A 281 -13.38 -18.95 33.08
C LYS A 281 -12.79 -19.73 34.25
N ASN A 282 -12.08 -20.81 33.95
CA ASN A 282 -11.71 -21.83 34.93
C ASN A 282 -10.30 -21.63 35.51
N SER A 283 -9.44 -20.83 34.86
CA SER A 283 -8.10 -20.55 35.38
C SER A 283 -8.10 -19.38 36.36
N CYS A 284 -7.13 -19.36 37.27
CA CYS A 284 -6.85 -18.20 38.09
C CYS A 284 -6.17 -17.11 37.24
N ASN A 285 -6.91 -16.05 36.93
CA ASN A 285 -6.48 -14.94 36.08
C ASN A 285 -7.27 -13.67 36.44
N VAL A 286 -7.05 -12.57 35.73
CA VAL A 286 -7.75 -11.29 35.99
C VAL A 286 -9.27 -11.37 35.82
N TYR A 287 -9.78 -12.23 34.93
CA TYR A 287 -11.21 -12.41 34.71
C TYR A 287 -11.87 -13.10 35.91
N SER A 288 -11.37 -14.27 36.30
CA SER A 288 -11.90 -15.01 37.46
C SER A 288 -11.65 -14.28 38.78
N LEU A 289 -10.55 -13.53 38.91
CA LEU A 289 -10.30 -12.67 40.05
C LEU A 289 -11.32 -11.53 40.15
N ASN A 290 -11.68 -10.88 39.04
CA ASN A 290 -12.73 -9.85 39.03
C ASN A 290 -14.04 -10.42 39.57
N HIS A 291 -14.51 -11.56 39.02
CA HIS A 291 -15.74 -12.22 39.47
C HIS A 291 -15.71 -12.55 40.97
N LYS A 292 -14.61 -13.13 41.46
CA LYS A 292 -14.47 -13.48 42.87
C LYS A 292 -14.47 -12.24 43.77
N MET A 293 -13.79 -11.17 43.35
CA MET A 293 -13.80 -9.91 44.08
C MET A 293 -15.20 -9.30 44.12
N GLU A 294 -15.88 -9.20 42.98
CA GLU A 294 -17.24 -8.64 42.92
C GLU A 294 -18.25 -9.47 43.72
N GLN A 295 -18.12 -10.80 43.74
CA GLN A 295 -18.94 -11.69 44.56
C GLN A 295 -18.70 -11.48 46.06
N CYS A 296 -17.43 -11.36 46.46
CA CYS A 296 -17.07 -11.22 47.87
C CYS A 296 -17.25 -9.80 48.40
N THR A 297 -17.33 -8.75 47.57
CA THR A 297 -17.47 -7.36 48.04
C THR A 297 -18.79 -6.70 47.65
N GLY A 298 -19.51 -7.25 46.66
CA GLY A 298 -20.68 -6.59 46.07
C GLY A 298 -20.35 -5.32 45.28
N THR A 299 -19.06 -5.01 45.05
CA THR A 299 -18.61 -3.79 44.37
C THR A 299 -18.02 -4.10 43.00
N LYS A 300 -18.37 -3.33 41.98
CA LYS A 300 -17.71 -3.40 40.66
C LYS A 300 -16.33 -2.75 40.70
N PHE A 301 -15.38 -3.31 39.96
CA PHE A 301 -14.00 -2.81 39.87
C PHE A 301 -13.64 -2.41 38.45
N SER A 302 -12.68 -1.50 38.28
CA SER A 302 -12.09 -1.24 36.96
C SER A 302 -11.09 -2.35 36.58
N ILE A 303 -10.83 -2.53 35.29
CA ILE A 303 -9.85 -3.51 34.82
C ILE A 303 -8.46 -3.20 35.40
N GLY A 304 -8.07 -1.92 35.41
CA GLY A 304 -6.81 -1.47 36.01
C GLY A 304 -6.70 -1.79 37.50
N GLN A 305 -7.80 -1.72 38.27
CA GLN A 305 -7.79 -2.12 39.69
C GLN A 305 -7.54 -3.63 39.83
N ILE A 306 -8.23 -4.45 39.06
CA ILE A 306 -8.08 -5.91 39.13
C ILE A 306 -6.71 -6.38 38.62
N LYS A 307 -6.17 -5.76 37.56
CA LYS A 307 -4.80 -6.04 37.09
C LYS A 307 -3.78 -5.77 38.17
N LYS A 308 -3.84 -4.57 38.78
CA LYS A 308 -2.97 -4.20 39.90
C LYS A 308 -3.10 -5.19 41.05
N LEU A 309 -4.32 -5.59 41.40
CA LEU A 309 -4.55 -6.59 42.43
C LEU A 309 -3.92 -7.94 42.08
N TYR A 310 -4.13 -8.43 40.85
CA TYR A 310 -3.57 -9.69 40.35
C TYR A 310 -2.03 -9.70 40.34
N ASP A 311 -1.42 -8.53 40.13
CA ASP A 311 0.03 -8.30 40.25
C ASP A 311 0.50 -8.10 41.70
N GLY A 312 -0.37 -8.36 42.68
CA GLY A 312 -0.06 -8.33 44.12
C GLY A 312 -0.16 -6.95 44.77
N LYS A 313 -0.62 -5.92 44.05
CA LYS A 313 -0.84 -4.60 44.66
C LYS A 313 -2.06 -4.63 45.56
N ALA A 314 -1.93 -3.94 46.69
CA ALA A 314 -2.98 -3.74 47.66
C ALA A 314 -4.16 -2.94 47.05
N LEU A 315 -5.38 -3.45 47.24
CA LEU A 315 -6.64 -2.83 46.86
C LEU A 315 -7.49 -2.63 48.13
N PRO A 316 -7.77 -1.38 48.54
CA PRO A 316 -8.66 -1.12 49.66
C PRO A 316 -10.11 -1.46 49.29
N VAL A 317 -10.79 -2.17 50.18
CA VAL A 317 -12.22 -2.52 50.07
C VAL A 317 -12.93 -2.19 51.38
N LYS A 318 -14.15 -1.64 51.28
CA LYS A 318 -14.95 -1.26 52.45
C LYS A 318 -15.44 -2.47 53.22
N GLU A 319 -15.85 -3.51 52.51
CA GLU A 319 -16.40 -4.71 53.08
C GLU A 319 -16.06 -5.90 52.17
N ILE A 320 -15.67 -7.02 52.77
CA ILE A 320 -15.47 -8.28 52.07
C ILE A 320 -15.96 -9.47 52.89
N TRP A 321 -16.70 -10.35 52.24
CA TRP A 321 -17.24 -11.58 52.78
C TRP A 321 -16.22 -12.71 52.59
N THR A 322 -15.77 -13.30 53.70
CA THR A 322 -14.85 -14.44 53.71
C THR A 322 -15.49 -15.64 54.42
N PRO A 323 -14.99 -16.88 54.24
CA PRO A 323 -15.45 -18.03 55.02
C PRO A 323 -15.31 -17.87 56.54
N LYS A 324 -14.44 -16.96 57.00
CA LYS A 324 -14.21 -16.66 58.42
C LYS A 324 -15.08 -15.52 58.96
N GLY A 325 -15.92 -14.93 58.11
CA GLY A 325 -16.78 -13.79 58.44
C GLY A 325 -16.50 -12.55 57.59
N VAL A 326 -17.21 -11.47 57.94
CA VAL A 326 -17.12 -10.19 57.24
C VAL A 326 -15.95 -9.37 57.77
N MET A 327 -15.12 -8.87 56.86
CA MET A 327 -14.05 -7.94 57.18
C MET A 327 -14.40 -6.55 56.64
N LYS A 328 -14.24 -5.51 57.47
CA LYS A 328 -14.51 -4.12 57.09
C LYS A 328 -13.22 -3.30 57.04
N ASP A 329 -13.20 -2.32 56.15
CA ASP A 329 -12.08 -1.39 55.93
C ASP A 329 -10.73 -2.11 55.87
N VAL A 330 -10.65 -3.06 54.92
CA VAL A 330 -9.49 -3.94 54.73
C VAL A 330 -8.81 -3.66 53.41
N THR A 331 -7.49 -3.83 53.39
CA THR A 331 -6.70 -3.85 52.17
C THR A 331 -6.47 -5.29 51.76
N VAL A 332 -6.92 -5.62 50.55
CA VAL A 332 -6.78 -6.94 49.94
C VAL A 332 -5.57 -6.92 49.01
N SER A 333 -4.67 -7.89 49.14
CA SER A 333 -3.68 -8.19 48.09
C SER A 333 -3.83 -9.63 47.65
N PHE A 334 -3.37 -9.95 46.44
CA PHE A 334 -3.48 -11.29 45.88
C PHE A 334 -2.10 -11.90 45.68
N ASP A 335 -1.87 -13.08 46.25
CA ASP A 335 -0.67 -13.86 45.98
C ASP A 335 -0.91 -14.76 44.76
N LYS A 336 -0.27 -14.43 43.63
CA LYS A 336 -0.41 -15.17 42.38
C LYS A 336 0.17 -16.59 42.44
N ARG A 337 1.16 -16.83 43.31
CA ARG A 337 1.79 -18.15 43.47
C ARG A 337 0.89 -19.08 44.28
N LEU A 338 0.39 -18.58 45.41
CA LEU A 338 -0.51 -19.33 46.30
C LEU A 338 -1.95 -19.35 45.80
N LYS A 339 -2.32 -18.41 44.91
CA LYS A 339 -3.69 -18.15 44.45
C LYS A 339 -4.63 -17.78 45.60
N GLU A 340 -4.12 -17.04 46.58
CA GLU A 340 -4.80 -16.70 47.82
C GLU A 340 -4.90 -15.18 48.04
N PHE A 341 -5.93 -14.78 48.79
CA PHE A 341 -6.08 -13.41 49.25
C PHE A 341 -5.36 -13.20 50.57
N ASN A 342 -4.61 -12.11 50.65
CA ASN A 342 -4.02 -11.61 51.87
C ASN A 342 -4.79 -10.37 52.33
N PHE A 343 -5.02 -10.29 53.65
CA PHE A 343 -5.81 -9.24 54.26
C PHE A 343 -4.96 -8.46 55.26
N SER A 344 -5.00 -7.14 55.16
CA SER A 344 -4.35 -6.25 56.13
C SER A 344 -5.27 -5.08 56.49
N PRO A 345 -5.27 -4.60 57.75
CA PRO A 345 -6.06 -3.42 58.13
C PRO A 345 -5.70 -2.22 57.25
N VAL A 346 -6.68 -1.42 56.83
CA VAL A 346 -6.40 -0.15 56.15
C VAL A 346 -5.60 0.74 57.10
N ARG A 347 -4.37 1.09 56.73
CA ARG A 347 -3.54 2.04 57.50
C ARG A 347 -4.27 3.38 57.56
N GLN A 348 -4.83 3.73 58.72
CA GLN A 348 -5.27 5.10 58.98
C GLN A 348 -4.05 6.01 59.01
N ILE A 349 -3.81 6.74 57.93
CA ILE A 349 -2.95 7.92 57.98
C ILE A 349 -3.70 8.92 58.88
N LYS A 350 -3.28 9.05 60.15
CA LYS A 350 -3.68 10.19 60.97
C LYS A 350 -3.26 11.45 60.22
N ARG A 351 -4.19 12.07 59.50
CA ARG A 351 -4.06 13.48 59.12
C ARG A 351 -3.98 14.22 60.45
N LYS A 352 -2.77 14.62 60.87
CA LYS A 352 -2.59 15.62 61.91
C LYS A 352 -3.48 16.80 61.49
N GLY A 353 -4.46 17.13 62.33
CA GLY A 353 -5.41 18.18 62.06
C GLY A 353 -4.69 19.45 61.64
N ILE A 354 -5.18 20.06 60.57
CA ILE A 354 -4.91 21.46 60.29
C ILE A 354 -5.61 22.20 61.43
N LYS A 355 -4.83 22.79 62.34
CA LYS A 355 -5.35 23.83 63.23
C LYS A 355 -5.71 25.02 62.35
N LEU A 356 -6.95 25.48 62.48
CA LEU A 356 -7.44 26.74 61.92
C LEU A 356 -6.56 27.91 62.33
#